data_AF-A0A0R3W0E0-F1
#
_entry.id   AF-A0A0R3W0E0-F1
#
_cell.length_a   1.000
_cell.length_b   1.000
_cell.length_c   1.000
_cell.angle_alpha   90.00
_cell.angle_beta   90.00
_cell.angle_gamma   90.00
#
_symmetry.space_group_name_H-M   'P 1'
#
loop_
_entity.id
_entity.type
_entity.pdbx_description
1 polymer ?
#
loop_
_entity_poly.entity_id
_entity_poly.type
_entity_poly.pdbx_seq_one_letter_code
_entity_poly.pdbx_strand_id
1 'polypeptide(L)' 'LLVDETESPLTYKFNVALTVAHEVAHMWFGDLVTMEWWTHLWLNEGFASWIMYLGVDHCFPEYDIWHRDL' A
#
# COMPACT_ATOMS: atom_id res chain seq x y z
N LEU A 1 3.67 -7.17 10.59
CA LEU A 1 2.19 -7.11 10.58
C LEU A 1 1.68 -8.53 10.57
N LEU A 2 0.69 -8.87 11.41
CA LEU A 2 0.12 -10.22 11.48
C LEU A 2 -1.39 -10.09 11.56
N VAL A 3 -2.11 -10.79 10.69
CA VAL A 3 -3.58 -10.81 10.66
C VAL A 3 -4.04 -12.17 11.15
N ASP A 4 -4.98 -12.14 12.07
CA ASP A 4 -5.82 -13.28 12.41
C ASP A 4 -7.16 -13.16 11.65
N GLU A 5 -7.57 -14.22 10.97
CA GLU A 5 -8.77 -14.20 10.15
C GLU A 5 -10.06 -14.04 10.96
N THR A 6 -10.13 -14.54 12.19
CA THR A 6 -11.34 -14.49 13.02
C THR A 6 -11.31 -13.35 14.02
N GLU A 7 -10.13 -13.00 14.53
CA GLU A 7 -9.97 -12.03 15.63
C GLU A 7 -9.62 -10.62 15.16
N SER A 8 -9.00 -10.45 13.99
CA SER A 8 -8.58 -9.11 13.55
C SER A 8 -9.76 -8.31 12.99
N PRO A 9 -9.99 -7.07 13.46
CA PRO A 9 -11.00 -6.18 12.90
C PRO A 9 -10.75 -5.91 11.41
N LEU A 10 -11.82 -5.68 10.63
CA LEU A 10 -11.72 -5.39 9.20
C LEU A 10 -10.83 -4.16 8.92
N THR A 11 -10.90 -3.13 9.77
CA THR A 11 -10.04 -1.94 9.67
C THR A 11 -8.56 -2.27 9.83
N TYR A 12 -8.23 -3.21 10.72
CA TYR A 12 -6.85 -3.67 10.90
C TYR A 12 -6.37 -4.46 9.68
N LYS A 13 -7.18 -5.40 9.17
CA LYS A 13 -6.87 -6.14 7.94
C LYS A 13 -6.65 -5.22 6.74
N PHE A 14 -7.51 -4.21 6.59
CA PHE A 14 -7.38 -3.17 5.57
C PHE A 14 -6.06 -2.40 5.68
N ASN A 15 -5.71 -1.91 6.87
CA ASN A 15 -4.44 -1.21 7.08
C ASN A 15 -3.22 -2.10 6.79
N VAL A 16 -3.29 -3.39 7.17
CA VAL A 16 -2.23 -4.35 6.86
C VAL A 16 -2.10 -4.54 5.34
N ALA A 17 -3.21 -4.67 4.62
CA ALA A 17 -3.20 -4.80 3.17
C ALA A 17 -2.56 -3.58 2.49
N LEU A 18 -2.91 -2.36 2.94
CA LEU A 18 -2.30 -1.12 2.43
C LEU A 18 -0.79 -1.08 2.69
N THR A 19 -0.35 -1.37 3.91
CA THR A 19 1.10 -1.37 4.21
C THR A 19 1.83 -2.42 3.38
N VAL A 20 1.31 -3.65 3.30
CA VAL A 20 1.95 -4.69 2.48
C VAL A 20 2.02 -4.27 1.01
N ALA A 21 0.96 -3.69 0.44
CA ALA A 21 0.97 -3.22 -0.94
C ALA A 21 1.95 -2.06 -1.16
N HIS A 22 2.09 -1.13 -0.20
CA HIS A 22 3.07 -0.05 -0.23
C HIS A 22 4.50 -0.58 -0.26
N GLU A 23 4.84 -1.49 0.65
CA GLU A 23 6.18 -2.07 0.73
C GLU A 23 6.51 -2.97 -0.47
N VAL A 24 5.51 -3.68 -1.02
CA VAL A 24 5.69 -4.45 -2.27
C VAL A 24 5.92 -3.50 -3.45
N ALA A 25 5.27 -2.34 -3.49
CA ALA A 25 5.51 -1.35 -4.54
C ALA A 25 6.95 -0.80 -4.50
N HIS A 26 7.55 -0.69 -3.32
CA HIS A 26 8.96 -0.28 -3.17
C HIS A 26 9.96 -1.23 -3.84
N MET A 27 9.61 -2.50 -4.05
CA MET A 27 10.45 -3.43 -4.81
C MET A 27 10.76 -2.92 -6.23
N TRP A 28 9.86 -2.12 -6.82
CA TRP A 28 10.09 -1.42 -8.08
C TRP A 28 10.50 0.05 -7.88
N PHE A 29 9.77 0.79 -7.03
CA PHE A 29 9.96 2.23 -6.79
C PHE A 29 10.60 2.46 -5.43
N GLY A 30 11.91 2.30 -5.38
CA GLY A 30 12.71 2.40 -4.17
C GLY A 30 13.94 1.51 -4.24
N ASP A 31 13.71 0.24 -4.57
CA ASP A 31 14.76 -0.77 -4.68
C ASP A 31 15.32 -0.84 -6.11
N LEU A 32 14.47 -1.11 -7.12
CA LEU A 32 14.92 -1.23 -8.52
C LEU A 32 15.21 0.14 -9.15
N VAL A 33 14.30 1.09 -8.96
CA VAL A 33 14.48 2.49 -9.40
C VAL A 33 14.47 3.36 -8.15
N THR A 34 15.66 3.84 -7.77
CA THR A 34 15.87 4.68 -6.58
C THR A 34 16.07 6.12 -7.00
N MET A 35 15.47 7.06 -6.26
CA MET A 35 15.74 8.48 -6.43
C MET A 35 17.24 8.81 -6.26
N GLU A 36 17.74 9.75 -7.07
CA GLU A 36 19.16 10.16 -7.02
C GLU A 36 19.53 10.86 -5.71
N TRP A 37 18.61 11.64 -5.15
CA TRP A 37 18.81 12.39 -3.91
C TRP A 37 17.51 12.54 -3.11
N TRP A 38 17.63 12.78 -1.81
CA TRP A 38 16.51 12.85 -0.87
C TRP A 38 15.48 13.95 -1.17
N THR A 39 15.86 15.01 -1.90
CA THR A 39 14.88 16.00 -2.39
C THR A 39 13.85 15.39 -3.35
N HIS A 40 14.15 14.23 -3.93
CA HIS A 40 13.28 13.47 -4.82
C HIS A 40 12.66 12.24 -4.14
N LEU A 41 12.64 12.16 -2.80
CA LEU A 41 12.06 11.04 -2.04
C LEU A 41 10.62 10.70 -2.47
N TRP A 42 9.87 11.70 -2.95
CA TRP A 42 8.52 11.51 -3.48
C TRP A 42 8.44 10.53 -4.67
N LEU A 43 9.53 10.33 -5.43
CA LEU A 43 9.59 9.33 -6.50
C LEU A 43 9.44 7.91 -5.97
N ASN A 44 9.86 7.65 -4.73
CA ASN A 44 9.70 6.36 -4.09
C ASN A 44 8.36 6.34 -3.33
N GLU A 45 8.23 7.20 -2.33
CA GLU A 45 7.11 7.18 -1.38
C GLU A 45 5.78 7.56 -2.04
N GLY A 46 5.80 8.49 -2.99
CA GLY A 46 4.60 8.92 -3.71
C GLY A 46 4.11 7.84 -4.68
N PHE A 47 5.01 7.16 -5.39
CA PHE A 47 4.65 6.05 -6.26
C PHE A 47 4.16 4.84 -5.45
N ALA A 48 4.84 4.48 -4.35
CA ALA A 48 4.39 3.42 -3.46
C ALA A 48 3.01 3.73 -2.86
N SER A 49 2.80 4.97 -2.42
CA SER A 49 1.49 5.44 -1.92
C SER A 49 0.39 5.37 -2.98
N TRP A 50 0.69 5.65 -4.24
CA TRP A 50 -0.32 5.55 -5.30
C TRP A 50 -0.61 4.09 -5.68
N ILE A 51 0.45 3.29 -5.83
CA ILE A 51 0.34 1.87 -6.20
C ILE A 51 -0.36 1.07 -5.10
N MET A 52 -0.20 1.39 -3.81
CA MET A 52 -0.87 0.63 -2.75
C MET A 52 -2.40 0.67 -2.90
N TYR A 53 -2.99 1.80 -3.33
CA TYR A 53 -4.43 1.87 -3.57
C TYR A 53 -4.84 1.03 -4.77
N LEU A 54 -4.10 1.08 -5.88
CA LEU A 54 -4.35 0.24 -7.05
C LEU A 54 -4.21 -1.26 -6.74
N GLY A 55 -3.20 -1.63 -5.97
CA GLY A 55 -2.93 -3.02 -5.58
C GLY A 55 -4.00 -3.56 -4.65
N VAL A 56 -4.40 -2.79 -3.64
CA VAL A 56 -5.47 -3.19 -2.72
C VAL A 56 -6.82 -3.25 -3.42
N ASP A 57 -7.16 -2.29 -4.29
CA ASP A 57 -8.38 -2.31 -5.10
C ASP A 57 -8.46 -3.55 -6.01
N HIS A 58 -7.33 -3.96 -6.60
CA HIS A 58 -7.26 -5.16 -7.43
C HIS A 58 -7.39 -6.46 -6.63
N CYS A 59 -6.70 -6.57 -5.49
CA CYS A 59 -6.66 -7.80 -4.69
C CYS A 59 -7.89 -7.97 -3.78
N PHE A 60 -8.47 -6.87 -3.32
CA PHE A 60 -9.59 -6.82 -2.37
C PHE A 60 -10.65 -5.79 -2.83
N PRO A 61 -11.30 -6.00 -3.99
CA PRO A 61 -12.28 -5.06 -4.54
C PRO A 61 -13.47 -4.82 -3.59
N GLU A 62 -13.76 -5.76 -2.68
CA GLU A 62 -14.79 -5.62 -1.65
C GLU A 62 -14.50 -4.53 -0.60
N TYR A 63 -13.25 -4.03 -0.55
CA TYR A 63 -12.90 -2.91 0.33
C TYR A 63 -13.41 -1.56 -0.20
N ASP A 64 -13.73 -1.48 -1.50
CA ASP A 64 -14.22 -0.28 -2.18
C ASP A 64 -13.39 0.96 -1.84
N ILE A 65 -12.07 0.82 -1.97
CA ILE A 65 -11.10 1.73 -1.35
C ILE A 65 -11.18 3.17 -1.90
N TRP A 66 -11.68 3.34 -3.12
CA TRP A 66 -11.81 4.65 -3.77
C TRP A 66 -13.07 5.42 -3.35
N HIS A 67 -14.09 4.72 -2.86
CA HIS A 67 -15.38 5.31 -2.49
C HIS A 67 -15.68 5.19 -1.00
N ARG A 68 -14.89 4.42 -0.26
CA ARG A 68 -14.98 4.35 1.20
C ARG A 68 -14.57 5.70 1.80
N ASP A 69 -15.55 6.44 2.29
CA ASP A 69 -15.33 7.58 3.16
C ASP A 69 -14.57 7.10 4.42
N LEU A 70 -13.40 7.70 4.68
CA LEU A 70 -12.65 7.54 5.93
C LEU A 70 -13.27 8.38 7.05
#